data_AF-A0A699SY66-F1
#
_entry.id   AF-A0A699SY66-F1
#
_cell.length_a   1.000
_cell.length_b   1.000
_cell.length_c   1.000
_cell.angle_alpha   90.00
_cell.angle_beta   90.00
_cell.angle_gamma   90.00
#
_symmetry.space_group_name_H-M   'P 1'
#
loop_
_entity.id
_entity.type
_entity.pdbx_description
1 polymer ?
#
loop_
_entity_poly.entity_id
_entity_poly.type
_entity_poly.pdbx_seq_one_letter_code
_entity_poly.pdbx_strand_id
1 'polypeptide(L)' 'LYLAQVTEKEPAEKRFKDVPVIRDFPEVFPTDLPGLPPPRQVDFWIDIVLGAAPMARAPYQLAPSKIKELAEQLQELSEK' A
#
# COMPACT_ATOMS: atom_id res chain seq x y z
N LEU A 1 -21.66 21.57 -47.04
CA LEU A 1 -21.75 20.67 -45.88
C LEU A 1 -20.34 20.49 -45.32
N TYR A 2 -20.12 20.77 -44.03
CA TYR A 2 -18.87 20.43 -43.35
C TYR A 2 -19.12 19.21 -42.46
N LEU A 3 -18.34 18.15 -42.67
CA LEU A 3 -18.30 17.00 -41.78
C LEU A 3 -17.07 17.15 -40.89
N ALA A 4 -17.27 17.22 -39.57
CA ALA A 4 -16.19 17.13 -38.61
C ALA A 4 -16.13 15.69 -38.09
N GLN A 5 -14.93 15.11 -38.12
CA GLN A 5 -14.67 13.81 -37.53
C GLN A 5 -13.99 14.02 -36.17
N VAL A 6 -14.64 13.55 -35.11
CA VAL A 6 -14.03 13.50 -33.77
C VAL A 6 -13.39 12.12 -33.63
N THR A 7 -12.07 12.09 -33.55
CA THR A 7 -11.31 10.90 -33.17
C THR A 7 -11.02 10.98 -31.67
N GLU A 8 -11.55 10.03 -30.90
CA GLU A 8 -11.11 9.80 -29.53
C GLU A 8 -9.66 9.30 -29.58
N LYS A 9 -8.73 10.10 -29.09
CA LYS A 9 -7.38 9.64 -28.81
C LYS A 9 -7.47 8.80 -27.54
N GLU A 10 -7.11 7.53 -27.61
CA GLU A 10 -6.90 6.74 -26.40
C GLU A 10 -5.90 7.48 -25.51
N PRO A 11 -6.22 7.68 -24.21
CA PRO A 11 -5.28 8.32 -23.31
C PRO A 11 -4.04 7.45 -23.23
N ALA A 12 -2.88 8.04 -23.54
CA ALA A 12 -1.60 7.37 -23.37
C ALA A 12 -1.56 6.79 -21.95
N GLU A 13 -1.29 5.48 -21.84
CA GLU A 13 -1.14 4.81 -20.55
C GLU A 13 -0.06 5.52 -19.74
N LYS A 14 -0.48 6.27 -18.72
CA LYS A 14 0.43 6.96 -17.81
C LYS A 14 1.12 5.90 -16.97
N ARG A 15 2.41 5.71 -17.20
CA ARG A 15 3.24 4.82 -16.39
C ARG A 15 3.51 5.51 -15.06
N PHE A 16 3.69 4.70 -14.00
CA PHE A 16 4.03 5.20 -12.66
C PHE A 16 5.26 6.12 -12.67
N LYS A 17 6.21 5.86 -13.58
CA LYS A 17 7.43 6.64 -13.81
C LYS A 17 7.21 7.99 -14.50
N ASP A 18 6.02 8.25 -15.04
CA ASP A 18 5.68 9.51 -15.72
C ASP A 18 5.30 10.61 -14.72
N VAL A 19 5.08 10.25 -13.45
CA VAL A 19 4.85 11.19 -12.35
C VAL A 19 6.19 11.76 -11.91
N PRO A 20 6.43 13.09 -12.02
CA PRO A 20 7.73 13.70 -11.72
C PRO A 20 8.25 13.35 -10.32
N VAL A 21 7.38 13.38 -9.31
CA VAL A 21 7.74 13.08 -7.91
C VAL A 21 8.25 11.64 -7.74
N ILE A 22 7.66 10.67 -8.43
CA ILE A 22 8.09 9.26 -8.33
C ILE A 22 9.43 9.07 -9.05
N ARG A 23 9.59 9.71 -10.21
CA ARG A 23 10.84 9.65 -10.98
C ARG A 23 12.00 10.31 -10.24
N ASP A 24 11.74 11.43 -9.58
CA ASP A 24 12.76 12.23 -8.90
C ASP A 24 13.12 11.63 -7.52
N PHE A 25 12.26 10.78 -6.94
CA PHE A 25 12.47 10.10 -5.65
C PHE A 25 12.20 8.58 -5.72
N PRO A 26 12.99 7.82 -6.51
CA PRO A 26 12.74 6.38 -6.70
C PRO A 26 12.94 5.56 -5.43
N GLU A 27 13.78 6.04 -4.49
CA GLU A 27 14.05 5.37 -3.20
C GLU A 27 12.88 5.49 -2.22
N VAL A 28 12.03 6.51 -2.35
CA VAL A 28 10.86 6.75 -1.49
C VAL A 28 9.64 5.95 -1.97
N PHE A 29 9.60 5.63 -3.26
CA PHE A 29 8.53 4.85 -3.90
C PHE A 29 9.07 3.57 -4.55
N PRO A 30 9.70 2.67 -3.77
CA PRO A 30 10.18 1.41 -4.31
C PRO A 30 9.00 0.55 -4.76
N THR A 31 9.21 -0.28 -5.79
CA THR A 31 8.19 -1.21 -6.30
C THR A 31 7.77 -2.23 -5.23
N ASP A 32 8.70 -2.60 -4.35
CA ASP A 32 8.50 -3.52 -3.23
C ASP A 32 8.83 -2.83 -1.89
N LEU A 33 8.13 -3.20 -0.81
CA LEU A 33 8.40 -2.62 0.51
C LEU A 33 9.86 -2.93 0.95
N PRO A 34 10.60 -1.99 1.55
CA PRO A 34 12.01 -2.18 1.92
C PRO A 34 12.25 -3.03 3.20
N GLY A 35 11.22 -3.73 3.70
CA GLY A 35 11.26 -4.48 4.96
C GLY A 35 11.06 -3.60 6.19
N LEU A 36 11.55 -4.05 7.35
CA LEU A 36 11.48 -3.25 8.58
C LEU A 36 12.34 -1.98 8.46
N PRO A 37 11.89 -0.85 9.02
CA PRO A 37 12.72 0.35 9.06
C PRO A 37 14.00 0.06 9.84
N PRO A 38 15.14 0.68 9.48
CA PRO A 38 16.37 0.58 10.26
C PRO A 38 16.13 0.92 11.74
N PRO A 39 16.92 0.35 12.67
CA PRO A 39 16.87 0.71 14.07
C PRO A 39 16.95 2.23 14.22
N ARG A 40 15.95 2.83 14.85
CA ARG A 40 15.94 4.26 15.13
C ARG A 40 16.61 4.49 16.48
N GLN A 41 17.19 5.67 16.68
CA GLN A 41 17.81 6.04 17.96
C GLN A 41 16.78 6.17 19.10
N VAL A 42 15.49 6.20 18.77
CA VAL A 42 14.39 6.34 19.74
C VAL A 42 13.44 5.16 19.56
N ASP A 43 13.17 4.48 20.68
CA ASP A 43 12.16 3.44 20.75
C ASP A 43 10.76 4.06 20.74
N PHE A 44 9.85 3.47 19.97
CA PHE A 44 8.44 3.86 20.01
C PHE A 44 7.76 3.15 21.17
N TRP A 45 7.27 3.93 22.13
CA TRP A 45 6.42 3.45 23.21
C TRP A 45 4.96 3.72 22.88
N ILE A 46 4.10 2.74 23.14
CA ILE A 46 2.66 2.95 23.09
C ILE A 46 2.23 3.38 24.48
N ASP A 47 1.97 4.68 24.65
CA ASP A 47 1.43 5.20 25.90
C ASP A 47 -0.02 4.75 26.06
N ILE A 48 -0.27 3.94 27.08
CA ILE A 48 -1.61 3.49 27.42
C ILE A 48 -2.18 4.47 28.45
N VAL A 49 -3.36 5.03 28.16
CA VAL A 49 -4.09 5.83 29.15
C VAL A 49 -4.35 4.98 30.39
N LEU A 50 -4.02 5.50 31.57
CA LEU A 50 -4.22 4.78 32.83
C LEU A 50 -5.69 4.33 32.97
N GLY A 51 -5.90 3.01 33.09
CA GLY A 51 -7.23 2.40 33.16
C GLY A 51 -7.78 1.88 31.82
N ALA A 52 -7.07 2.06 30.70
CA ALA A 52 -7.44 1.43 29.45
C ALA A 52 -7.18 -0.08 29.51
N ALA A 53 -8.22 -0.87 29.26
CA ALA A 53 -8.13 -2.33 29.18
C ALA A 53 -7.78 -2.77 27.74
N PRO A 54 -7.02 -3.87 27.56
CA PRO A 54 -6.82 -4.47 26.25
C PRO A 54 -8.16 -4.82 25.59
N MET A 55 -8.31 -4.49 24.32
CA MET A 55 -9.53 -4.80 23.57
C MET A 55 -9.29 -5.98 22.65
N ALA A 56 -10.04 -7.07 22.88
CA ALA A 56 -10.12 -8.20 21.96
C ALA A 56 -11.44 -8.11 21.18
N ARG A 57 -11.36 -8.21 19.85
CA ARG A 57 -12.53 -8.30 18.95
C ARG A 57 -12.39 -9.53 18.08
N ALA A 58 -13.51 -10.19 17.79
CA ALA A 58 -13.52 -11.27 16.83
C ALA A 58 -13.17 -10.73 15.42
N PRO A 59 -12.41 -11.50 14.61
CA PRO A 59 -12.18 -11.14 13.22
C PRO A 59 -13.49 -11.02 12.44
N TYR A 60 -13.53 -10.13 11.45
CA TYR A 60 -14.64 -10.05 10.53
C TYR A 60 -14.73 -11.30 9.65
N GLN A 61 -15.95 -11.69 9.28
CA GLN A 61 -16.14 -12.75 8.31
C GLN A 61 -15.71 -12.27 6.93
N LEU A 62 -14.84 -13.07 6.30
CA LEU A 62 -14.32 -12.82 4.96
C LEU A 62 -14.69 -14.01 4.06
N ALA A 63 -14.87 -13.74 2.77
CA ALA A 63 -15.04 -14.81 1.78
C ALA A 63 -13.78 -15.70 1.72
N PRO A 64 -13.88 -16.99 1.35
CA PRO A 64 -12.73 -17.90 1.31
C PRO A 64 -11.55 -17.37 0.47
N SER A 65 -11.83 -16.69 -0.65
CA SER A 65 -10.80 -16.06 -1.50
C SER A 65 -10.02 -14.97 -0.77
N LYS A 66 -10.69 -14.15 0.04
CA LYS A 66 -10.07 -13.06 0.78
C LYS A 66 -9.25 -13.56 1.96
N ILE A 67 -9.68 -14.65 2.61
CA ILE A 67 -8.88 -15.32 3.66
C ILE A 67 -7.59 -15.88 3.07
N LYS A 68 -7.67 -16.50 1.90
CA LYS A 68 -6.48 -17.03 1.19
C LYS A 68 -5.50 -15.91 0.83
N GLU A 69 -6.00 -14.83 0.24
CA GLU A 69 -5.19 -13.64 -0.08
C GLU A 69 -4.53 -13.06 1.19
N LEU A 70 -5.28 -12.94 2.28
CA LEU A 70 -4.74 -12.45 3.55
C LEU A 70 -3.63 -13.37 4.10
N ALA A 71 -3.79 -14.69 4.00
CA ALA A 71 -2.78 -15.63 4.45
C ALA A 71 -1.49 -15.52 3.63
N GLU A 72 -1.60 -15.37 2.31
CA GLU A 72 -0.46 -15.13 1.41
C GLU A 72 0.28 -13.83 1.77
N GLN A 73 -0.47 -12.73 2.02
CA GLN A 73 0.11 -11.46 2.45
C GLN A 73 0.81 -11.54 3.81
N LEU A 74 0.23 -12.25 4.77
CA LEU A 74 0.86 -12.46 6.09
C LEU A 74 2.14 -13.30 5.98
N GLN A 75 2.16 -14.30 5.10
CA GLN A 75 3.37 -15.07 4.85
C GLN A 75 4.47 -14.20 4.22
N GLU A 76 4.13 -13.42 3.19
CA GLU A 76 5.08 -12.48 2.56
C GLU A 76 5.66 -11.49 3.57
N LEU A 77 4.84 -10.96 4.47
CA LEU A 77 5.29 -10.04 5.53
C LEU A 77 6.15 -10.71 6.60
N SER A 78 5.96 -12.01 6.86
CA SER A 78 6.74 -12.75 7.86
C SER A 78 8.12 -13.17 7.37
N GLU A 79 8.28 -13.31 6.06
CA GLU A 79 9.55 -13.67 5.41
C GLU A 79 10.45 -12.44 5.17
N LYS A 80 9.96 -11.26 5.52
CA LYS A 80 10.55 -9.96 5.23
C LYS A 80 11.14 -9.28 6.45
#